data_AF-A0A7C1S936-F1
#
_entry.id   AF-A0A7C1S936-F1
#
_cell.length_a   1.000
_cell.length_b   1.000
_cell.length_c   1.000
_cell.angle_alpha   90.00
_cell.angle_beta   90.00
_cell.angle_gamma   90.00
#
_symmetry.space_group_name_H-M   'P 1'
#
loop_
_entity.id
_entity.type
_entity.pdbx_description
1 polymer ?
#
loop_
_entity_poly.entity_id
_entity_poly.type
_entity_poly.pdbx_seq_one_letter_code
_entity_poly.pdbx_strand_id
1 'polypeptide(L)' 'MTDDIKLHEATCKTDLETLSGYRETIPEIAEQIIASCNEEECYTHIDFEPIPSKESLVEIITRLQETL' A
#
# COMPACT_ATOMS: atom_id res chain seq x y z
N MET A 1 -35.48 23.23 5.13
CA MET A 1 -35.76 22.18 4.13
C MET A 1 -35.05 22.45 2.80
N THR A 2 -35.20 23.63 2.17
CA THR A 2 -34.48 23.92 0.90
C THR A 2 -33.00 24.28 1.10
N ASP A 3 -32.65 24.86 2.25
CA ASP A 3 -31.28 25.25 2.58
C ASP A 3 -30.40 24.06 2.97
N ASP A 4 -30.97 23.03 3.62
CA ASP A 4 -30.28 21.80 4.02
C ASP A 4 -29.81 20.99 2.80
N ILE A 5 -30.59 20.98 1.71
CA ILE A 5 -30.26 20.27 0.47
C ILE A 5 -29.09 20.95 -0.25
N LYS A 6 -29.08 22.29 -0.29
CA LYS A 6 -27.97 23.06 -0.90
C LYS A 6 -26.68 22.93 -0.11
N LEU A 7 -26.76 22.89 1.23
CA LEU A 7 -25.59 22.67 2.08
C LEU A 7 -24.99 21.28 1.86
N HIS A 8 -25.84 20.24 1.79
CA HIS A 8 -25.40 18.87 1.57
C HIS A 8 -24.74 18.66 0.19
N GLU A 9 -25.29 19.27 -0.86
CA GLU A 9 -24.72 19.23 -2.21
C GLU A 9 -23.34 19.91 -2.28
N ALA A 10 -23.18 21.05 -1.61
CA ALA A 10 -21.90 21.75 -1.53
C ALA A 10 -20.84 20.93 -0.77
N THR A 11 -21.21 20.27 0.34
CA THR A 11 -20.30 19.40 1.10
C THR A 11 -19.89 18.17 0.29
N CYS A 12 -20.83 17.48 -0.35
CA CYS A 12 -20.55 16.31 -1.19
C CYS A 12 -19.59 16.64 -2.37
N LYS A 13 -19.79 17.81 -3.00
CA LYS A 13 -18.91 18.27 -4.07
C LYS A 13 -17.50 18.60 -3.56
N THR A 14 -17.40 19.23 -2.39
CA THR A 14 -16.11 19.54 -1.75
C THR A 14 -15.36 18.26 -1.39
N ASP A 15 -16.05 17.23 -0.90
CA ASP A 15 -15.45 15.94 -0.56
C ASP A 15 -14.93 15.21 -1.81
N LEU A 16 -15.65 15.26 -2.93
CA LEU A 16 -15.21 14.69 -4.20
C LEU A 16 -13.99 15.41 -4.78
N GLU A 17 -13.98 16.75 -4.74
CA GLU A 17 -12.84 17.55 -5.20
C GLU A 17 -11.60 17.28 -4.34
N THR A 18 -11.77 17.19 -3.02
CA THR A 18 -10.70 16.85 -2.08
C THR A 18 -10.16 15.44 -2.33
N LEU A 19 -11.05 14.47 -2.57
CA LEU A 19 -10.67 13.09 -2.85
C LEU A 19 -9.99 12.94 -4.22
N SER A 20 -10.40 13.71 -5.23
CA SER A 20 -9.68 13.80 -6.51
C SER A 20 -8.26 14.31 -6.30
N GLY A 21 -8.11 15.40 -5.55
CA GLY A 21 -6.79 15.96 -5.24
C GLY A 21 -5.85 14.97 -4.55
N TYR A 22 -6.35 14.18 -3.59
CA TYR A 22 -5.52 13.13 -2.98
C TYR A 22 -5.17 11.99 -3.95
N ARG A 23 -6.07 11.62 -4.86
CA ARG A 23 -5.76 10.59 -5.86
C ARG A 23 -4.70 11.05 -6.86
N GLU A 24 -4.67 12.34 -7.16
CA GLU A 24 -3.67 12.94 -8.04
C GLU A 24 -2.26 12.91 -7.45
N THR A 25 -2.10 12.84 -6.13
CA THR A 25 -0.78 12.74 -5.48
C THR A 25 -0.27 11.31 -5.32
N ILE A 26 -1.14 10.30 -5.37
CA ILE A 26 -0.76 8.89 -5.21
C ILE A 26 0.35 8.46 -6.18
N PRO A 27 0.30 8.80 -7.48
CA PRO A 27 1.36 8.43 -8.43
C PRO A 27 2.71 9.01 -8.01
N GLU A 28 2.77 10.28 -7.63
CA GLU A 28 4.02 10.92 -7.21
C GLU A 28 4.60 10.26 -5.95
N ILE A 29 3.75 9.95 -4.97
CA ILE A 29 4.17 9.24 -3.75
C ILE A 29 4.67 7.83 -4.09
N ALA A 30 4.01 7.11 -5.00
CA ALA A 30 4.42 5.79 -5.43
C ALA A 30 5.81 5.82 -6.11
N GLU A 31 6.06 6.80 -6.98
CA GLU A 31 7.38 6.98 -7.60
C GLU A 31 8.47 7.30 -6.57
N GLN A 32 8.16 8.11 -5.55
CA GLN A 32 9.10 8.37 -4.44
C GLN A 32 9.45 7.08 -3.66
N ILE A 33 8.46 6.22 -3.41
CA ILE A 33 8.69 4.91 -2.75
C ILE A 33 9.53 3.99 -3.62
N ILE A 34 9.28 3.94 -4.94
CA ILE A 34 10.05 3.11 -5.87
C ILE A 34 11.49 3.64 -5.98
N ALA A 35 11.67 4.95 -6.02
CA ALA A 35 12.99 5.58 -6.08
C ALA A 35 13.83 5.24 -4.85
N SER A 36 13.23 5.24 -3.65
CA SER A 36 13.94 4.89 -2.41
C SER A 36 14.37 3.43 -2.35
N CYS A 37 13.83 2.55 -3.20
CA CYS A 37 14.32 1.18 -3.33
C CYS A 37 15.74 1.06 -3.90
N ASN A 38 16.26 2.11 -4.54
CA ASN A 38 17.60 2.12 -5.13
C ASN A 38 18.63 2.87 -4.26
N GLU A 39 18.23 3.34 -3.08
CA GLU A 39 19.12 4.01 -2.12
C GLU A 39 19.95 2.99 -1.32
N GLU A 40 21.16 3.37 -0.88
CA GLU A 40 22.07 2.47 -0.14
C GLU A 40 21.47 1.92 1.17
N GLU A 41 20.44 2.57 1.72
CA GLU A 41 19.72 2.14 2.93
C GLU A 41 18.45 1.31 2.63
N CYS A 42 18.24 0.85 1.40
CA CYS A 42 17.11 -0.03 1.09
C CYS A 42 17.44 -1.51 1.36
N TYR A 43 16.73 -2.11 2.31
CA TYR A 43 16.85 -3.54 2.65
C TYR A 43 15.81 -4.42 1.95
N THR A 44 15.09 -3.87 0.98
CA THR A 44 14.07 -4.63 0.24
C THR A 44 14.75 -5.49 -0.80
N HIS A 45 14.38 -6.76 -0.85
CA HIS A 45 14.83 -7.67 -1.89
C HIS A 45 14.12 -7.34 -3.21
N ILE A 46 14.82 -6.62 -4.09
CA ILE A 46 14.30 -6.15 -5.40
C ILE A 46 14.73 -7.02 -6.59
N ASP A 47 15.61 -7.99 -6.36
CA ASP A 47 16.11 -8.88 -7.40
C ASP A 47 15.09 -9.95 -7.80
N PHE A 48 15.34 -10.59 -8.95
CA PHE A 48 14.51 -11.69 -9.47
C PHE A 48 14.66 -13.01 -8.70
N GLU A 49 15.46 -13.04 -7.64
CA GLU A 49 15.61 -14.23 -6.81
C GLU A 49 14.33 -14.49 -5.98
N PRO A 50 13.75 -15.70 -6.03
CA PRO A 50 12.53 -16.00 -5.31
C PRO A 50 12.77 -16.03 -3.79
N ILE A 51 12.07 -15.18 -3.06
CA ILE A 51 12.03 -15.24 -1.59
C ILE A 51 11.12 -16.40 -1.18
N PRO A 52 11.61 -17.34 -0.36
CA PRO A 52 10.77 -18.43 0.13
C PRO A 52 9.60 -17.88 0.94
N SER A 53 8.41 -18.47 0.76
CA SER A 53 7.24 -18.07 1.54
C SER A 53 7.42 -18.42 3.01
N LYS A 54 6.91 -17.55 3.88
CA LYS A 54 6.91 -17.79 5.32
C LYS A 54 6.16 -19.08 5.65
N GLU A 55 5.04 -19.33 4.98
CA GLU A 55 4.19 -20.49 5.17
C GLU A 55 4.94 -21.78 4.85
N SER A 56 5.68 -21.83 3.74
CA SER A 56 6.50 -23.00 3.40
C SER A 56 7.61 -23.24 4.41
N LEU A 57 8.25 -22.19 4.93
CA LEU A 57 9.26 -22.34 5.98
C LEU A 57 8.67 -22.86 7.29
N VAL A 58 7.48 -22.38 7.68
CA VAL A 58 6.77 -22.88 8.87
C VAL A 58 6.45 -24.36 8.70
N GLU A 59 5.91 -24.78 7.56
CA GLU A 59 5.61 -26.19 7.30
C GLU A 59 6.87 -27.08 7.40
N ILE A 60 7.97 -26.66 6.76
CA ILE A 60 9.23 -27.41 6.81
C ILE A 60 9.72 -27.56 8.25
N ILE A 61 9.71 -26.47 9.03
CA ILE A 61 10.16 -26.50 10.43
C ILE A 61 9.26 -27.40 11.28
N THR A 62 7.93 -27.28 11.15
CA THR A 62 6.99 -28.12 11.88
C THR A 62 7.19 -29.60 11.55
N ARG A 63 7.36 -29.94 10.27
CA ARG A 63 7.63 -31.32 9.85
C ARG A 63 8.94 -31.85 10.41
N LEU A 64 9.99 -31.02 10.46
CA LEU A 64 11.26 -31.40 11.06
C LEU A 64 11.11 -31.72 12.55
N GLN A 65 10.34 -30.91 13.29
CA GLN A 65 10.06 -31.13 14.72
C GLN A 65 9.25 -32.41 15.01
N GLU A 66 8.46 -32.89 14.05
CA GLU A 66 7.72 -34.16 14.20
C GLU A 66 8.62 -35.39 13.97
N THR A 67 9.73 -35.21 13.25
CA THR A 67 10.63 -36.31 12.84
C THR A 67 11.93 -36.41 13.63
N LEU A 68 12.34 -35.34 14.33
CA LEU A 68 13.52 -35.25 15.18
C LEU A 68 13.14 -35.35 16.65
#